data_AF-A0AAD8HR36-F1
#
_entry.id   AF-A0AAD8HR36-F1
#
_cell.length_a   1.000
_cell.length_b   1.000
_cell.length_c   1.000
_cell.angle_alpha   90.00
_cell.angle_beta   90.00
_cell.angle_gamma   90.00
#
_symmetry.space_group_name_H-M   'P 1'
#
loop_
_entity.id
_entity.type
_entity.pdbx_description
1 polymer ?
#
loop_
_entity_poly.entity_id
_entity_poly.type
_entity_poly.pdbx_seq_one_letter_code
_entity_poly.pdbx_strand_id
1 'polypeptide(L)'
;MVTVSVKDDSGKTTFTLFNKDVERLLGIPIDSLVADIGQANLTQDLPPVLNNIVGKKCAFHVKVNSYNQGGRAGYTVARLSEIDTPAPNIQPPNPSDEPSPSKKHKTA
;
A
#
# COMPACT_ATOMS: atom_id res chain seq x y z
N MET A 1 -16.59 8.96 1.24
CA MET A 1 -15.34 9.00 2.05
C MET A 1 -15.07 7.62 2.61
N VAL A 2 -13.79 7.27 2.78
CA VAL A 2 -13.35 5.98 3.34
C VAL A 2 -12.33 6.24 4.44
N THR A 3 -12.42 5.51 5.55
CA THR A 3 -11.38 5.52 6.58
C THR A 3 -10.47 4.33 6.39
N VAL A 4 -9.17 4.57 6.30
CA VAL A 4 -8.15 3.53 6.13
C VAL A 4 -7.28 3.43 7.38
N SER A 5 -6.88 2.20 7.70
CA SER A 5 -5.82 1.96 8.69
C SER A 5 -4.47 1.94 7.97
N VAL A 6 -3.51 2.73 8.46
CA VAL A 6 -2.15 2.79 7.92
C VAL A 6 -1.16 2.34 8.98
N LYS A 7 -0.05 1.77 8.52
CA LYS A 7 1.06 1.34 9.37
C LYS A 7 2.37 1.79 8.75
N ASP A 8 3.24 2.35 9.57
CA ASP A 8 4.66 2.53 9.27
C ASP A 8 5.52 1.89 10.37
N ASP A 9 6.83 2.18 10.37
CA ASP A 9 7.76 1.65 11.35
C ASP A 9 7.53 2.19 12.77
N SER A 10 6.87 3.35 12.89
CA SER A 10 6.59 4.01 14.17
C SER A 10 5.31 3.51 14.84
N GLY A 11 4.34 3.04 14.05
CA GLY A 11 3.10 2.53 14.60
C GLY A 11 1.96 2.42 13.61
N LYS A 12 0.74 2.44 14.14
CA LYS A 12 -0.51 2.37 13.38
C LYS A 12 -1.36 3.59 13.65
N THR A 13 -2.03 4.09 12.62
CA THR A 13 -3.03 5.14 12.78
C THR A 13 -4.13 5.02 11.72
N THR A 14 -5.11 5.92 11.77
CA THR A 14 -6.22 5.96 10.82
C THR A 14 -6.26 7.31 10.10
N PHE A 15 -6.48 7.23 8.79
CA PHE A 15 -6.64 8.37 7.91
C PHE A 15 -8.01 8.35 7.24
N THR A 16 -8.64 9.51 7.12
CA THR A 16 -9.84 9.69 6.30
C THR A 16 -9.42 10.16 4.90
N LEU A 17 -9.81 9.38 3.90
CA LEU A 17 -9.62 9.66 2.48
C LEU A 17 -10.93 10.16 1.86
N PHE A 18 -10.86 11.24 1.10
CA PHE A 18 -11.99 11.72 0.32
C PHE A 18 -12.04 11.02 -1.03
N ASN A 19 -13.17 11.16 -1.74
CA ASN A 19 -13.41 10.41 -2.97
C ASN A 19 -12.25 10.56 -3.97
N LYS A 20 -11.74 11.77 -4.19
CA LYS A 20 -10.60 12.02 -5.09
C LYS A 20 -9.34 11.23 -4.73
N ASP A 21 -9.07 11.03 -3.44
CA ASP A 21 -7.91 10.27 -2.98
C ASP A 21 -8.13 8.76 -3.23
N VAL A 22 -9.35 8.28 -2.97
CA VAL A 22 -9.73 6.88 -3.20
C VAL A 22 -9.72 6.55 -4.69
N GLU A 23 -10.26 7.43 -5.54
CA GLU A 23 -10.24 7.31 -7.00
C GLU A 23 -8.82 7.21 -7.53
N ARG A 24 -7.91 8.04 -7.00
CA ARG A 24 -6.49 7.99 -7.37
C ARG A 24 -5.86 6.65 -7.02
N LEU A 25 -6.17 6.09 -5.85
CA LEU A 25 -5.62 4.81 -5.41
C LEU A 25 -6.18 3.61 -6.18
N LEU A 26 -7.45 3.67 -6.56
CA LEU A 26 -8.13 2.60 -7.29
C LEU A 26 -7.94 2.67 -8.80
N GLY A 27 -7.65 3.86 -9.33
CA GLY A 27 -7.60 4.11 -10.78
C GLY A 27 -8.98 4.13 -11.46
N ILE A 28 -10.08 4.15 -10.70
CA ILE A 28 -11.45 4.18 -11.21
C ILE A 28 -12.27 5.29 -10.51
N PRO A 29 -13.23 5.92 -11.20
CA PRO A 29 -14.17 6.85 -10.57
C PRO A 29 -15.02 6.17 -9.50
N ILE A 30 -15.29 6.86 -8.39
CA ILE A 30 -16.12 6.30 -7.31
C ILE A 30 -17.58 6.14 -7.75
N ASP A 31 -18.07 7.00 -8.62
CA ASP A 31 -19.43 6.91 -9.15
C ASP A 31 -19.66 5.60 -9.93
N SER A 32 -18.63 5.11 -10.64
CA SER A 32 -18.68 3.80 -11.32
C SER A 32 -18.83 2.66 -10.30
N LEU A 33 -18.08 2.73 -9.19
CA LEU A 33 -18.18 1.74 -8.12
C LEU A 33 -19.58 1.72 -7.48
N VAL A 34 -20.17 2.89 -7.27
CA VAL A 34 -21.51 3.03 -6.69
C VAL A 34 -22.57 2.48 -7.64
N ALA A 35 -22.42 2.70 -8.94
CA ALA A 35 -23.34 2.17 -9.95
C ALA A 35 -23.29 0.63 -10.02
N ASP A 36 -22.09 0.04 -9.95
CA ASP A 36 -21.89 -1.41 -10.04
C ASP A 36 -22.42 -2.15 -8.81
N ILE A 37 -22.27 -1.55 -7.63
CA ILE A 37 -22.66 -2.17 -6.35
C ILE A 37 -24.10 -1.82 -5.95
N GLY A 38 -24.59 -0.66 -6.36
CA GLY A 38 -25.83 -0.07 -5.89
C GLY A 38 -25.66 0.56 -4.50
N GLN A 39 -26.21 1.77 -4.33
CA GLN A 39 -26.05 2.59 -3.11
C GLN A 39 -26.43 1.83 -1.81
N ALA A 40 -27.41 0.93 -1.88
CA ALA A 40 -27.92 0.18 -0.74
C ALA A 40 -26.95 -0.91 -0.23
N ASN A 41 -26.06 -1.42 -1.08
CA ASN A 41 -25.13 -2.49 -0.72
C ASN A 41 -23.79 -1.95 -0.16
N LEU A 42 -23.53 -0.64 -0.32
CA LEU A 42 -22.33 0.02 0.22
C LEU A 42 -22.34 0.14 1.77
N THR A 43 -23.47 -0.14 2.41
CA THR A 43 -23.65 0.01 3.86
C THR A 43 -23.47 -1.31 4.62
N GLN A 44 -23.50 -2.45 3.93
CA GLN A 44 -23.45 -3.78 4.56
C GLN A 44 -22.04 -4.37 4.54
N ASP A 45 -21.35 -4.30 3.39
CA ASP A 45 -20.02 -4.87 3.22
C ASP A 45 -19.08 -3.89 2.52
N LEU A 46 -17.78 -3.97 2.87
CA LEU A 46 -16.74 -3.22 2.18
C LEU A 46 -16.63 -3.75 0.74
N PRO A 47 -16.85 -2.91 -0.30
CA PRO A 47 -16.65 -3.30 -1.70
C PRO A 47 -15.33 -4.04 -1.93
N PRO A 48 -15.32 -5.23 -2.58
CA PRO A 48 -14.09 -5.97 -2.82
C PRO A 48 -13.00 -5.16 -3.53
N VAL A 49 -13.39 -4.21 -4.39
CA VAL A 49 -12.45 -3.33 -5.08
C VAL A 49 -11.58 -2.51 -4.12
N LEU A 50 -12.08 -2.16 -2.93
CA LEU A 50 -11.32 -1.38 -1.94
C LEU A 50 -10.15 -2.17 -1.36
N ASN A 51 -10.15 -3.50 -1.47
CA ASN A 51 -9.00 -4.33 -1.09
C ASN A 51 -7.77 -4.03 -1.96
N ASN A 52 -7.93 -3.49 -3.16
CA ASN A 52 -6.81 -3.10 -4.04
C ASN A 52 -5.98 -1.94 -3.46
N ILE A 53 -6.48 -1.25 -2.44
CA ILE A 53 -5.74 -0.21 -1.71
C ILE A 53 -4.76 -0.84 -0.70
N VAL A 54 -5.08 -2.03 -0.19
CA VAL A 54 -4.31 -2.69 0.86
C VAL A 54 -2.94 -3.11 0.31
N GLY A 55 -1.88 -2.77 1.05
CA GLY A 55 -0.49 -3.09 0.67
C GLY A 55 0.22 -2.02 -0.14
N LYS A 56 -0.50 -1.01 -0.65
CA LYS A 56 0.13 0.16 -1.30
C LYS A 56 0.95 0.96 -0.29
N LYS A 57 2.12 1.44 -0.74
CA LYS A 57 2.94 2.41 -0.02
C LYS A 57 2.62 3.81 -0.54
N CYS A 58 2.30 4.72 0.36
CA CYS A 58 1.88 6.06 0.00
C CYS A 58 2.54 7.10 0.92
N ALA A 59 2.76 8.29 0.36
CA ALA A 59 3.07 9.49 1.12
C ALA A 59 1.80 10.33 1.30
N PHE A 60 1.53 10.75 2.54
CA PHE A 60 0.34 11.51 2.89
C PHE A 60 0.73 12.88 3.45
N HIS A 61 0.15 13.95 2.88
CA HIS A 61 0.13 15.24 3.55
C HIS A 61 -1.12 15.27 4.43
N VAL A 62 -0.91 15.30 5.74
CA VAL A 62 -1.97 15.18 6.74
C VAL A 62 -2.26 16.52 7.40
N LYS A 63 -3.54 16.87 7.54
CA LYS A 63 -3.98 18.04 8.30
C LYS A 63 -4.16 17.64 9.78
N VAL A 64 -3.48 18.35 10.67
CA VAL A 64 -3.57 18.18 12.12
C VAL A 64 -4.39 19.32 12.71
N ASN A 65 -5.33 19.02 13.60
CA ASN A 65 -6.13 20.02 14.31
C ASN A 65 -6.03 19.82 15.83
N SER A 66 -6.72 20.66 16.61
CA SER A 66 -6.72 20.60 18.08
C SER A 66 -7.20 19.26 18.64
N TYR A 67 -8.08 18.54 17.93
CA TYR A 67 -8.50 17.20 18.33
C TYR A 67 -7.33 16.21 18.30
N ASN A 68 -6.48 16.28 17.27
CA ASN A 68 -5.32 15.40 17.15
C ASN A 68 -4.19 15.76 18.12
N GLN A 69 -4.07 17.03 18.52
CA GLN A 69 -3.04 17.48 19.47
C GLN A 69 -3.17 16.80 20.85
N GLY A 70 -4.36 16.34 21.22
CA GLY A 70 -4.58 15.51 22.41
C GLY A 70 -4.17 14.05 22.26
N GLY A 71 -3.40 13.69 21.23
CA GLY A 71 -2.95 12.32 20.95
C GLY A 71 -3.99 11.41 20.30
N ARG A 72 -5.09 11.97 19.78
CA ARG A 72 -6.20 11.21 19.19
C ARG A 72 -5.97 10.98 17.69
N ALA A 73 -6.08 9.71 17.27
CA ALA A 73 -6.04 9.29 15.87
C ALA A 73 -7.30 9.74 15.09
N GLY A 74 -7.29 9.57 13.77
CA GLY A 74 -8.34 10.06 12.87
C GLY A 74 -7.91 11.35 12.19
N TYR A 75 -6.89 11.25 11.35
CA TYR A 75 -6.36 12.41 10.65
C TYR A 75 -6.97 12.55 9.25
N THR A 76 -7.09 13.79 8.78
CA THR A 76 -7.60 14.08 7.44
C THR A 76 -6.46 14.23 6.45
N VAL A 77 -6.53 13.51 5.32
CA VAL A 77 -5.56 13.65 4.24
C VAL A 77 -5.90 14.87 3.39
N ALA A 78 -4.90 15.73 3.17
CA ALA A 78 -4.99 16.89 2.29
C ALA A 78 -4.42 16.60 0.90
N ARG A 79 -3.38 15.76 0.81
CA ARG A 79 -2.78 15.29 -0.45
C ARG A 79 -2.26 13.87 -0.30
N LEU A 80 -2.38 13.10 -1.38
CA LEU A 80 -1.93 11.71 -1.47
C LEU A 80 -1.06 11.50 -2.71
N SER A 81 0.05 10.77 -2.54
CA SER A 81 0.89 10.25 -3.62
C SER A 81 1.26 8.79 -3.36
N GLU A 82 1.14 7.93 -4.36
CA GLU A 82 1.67 6.57 -4.29
C GLU A 82 3.21 6.61 -4.41
N ILE A 83 3.88 5.75 -3.66
CA ILE A 83 5.34 5.59 -3.72
C ILE A 83 5.59 4.30 -4.51
N ASP A 84 6.12 4.44 -5.71
CA ASP A 84 6.60 3.29 -6.47
C ASP A 84 7.79 2.69 -5.72
N THR A 85 7.55 1.56 -5.04
CA THR A 85 8.66 0.73 -4.59
C THR A 85 9.19 0.02 -5.84
N PRO A 86 10.44 0.27 -6.29
CA PRO A 86 11.03 -0.59 -7.30
C PRO A 86 11.00 -2.02 -6.77
N ALA A 87 10.61 -2.96 -7.64
CA ALA A 87 10.59 -4.38 -7.30
C ALA A 87 11.94 -4.76 -6.67
N PRO A 88 11.97 -5.66 -5.66
CA PRO A 88 13.24 -6.17 -5.16
C PRO A 88 14.02 -6.73 -6.34
N ASN A 89 15.23 -6.20 -6.56
CA ASN A 89 16.12 -6.66 -7.61
C ASN A 89 16.50 -8.11 -7.30
N ILE A 90 15.73 -9.06 -7.82
CA ILE A 90 16.11 -10.47 -7.87
C ILE A 90 17.21 -10.52 -8.93
N GLN A 91 18.45 -10.29 -8.51
CA GLN A 91 19.59 -10.69 -9.32
C GLN A 91 19.42 -12.19 -9.61
N PRO A 92 19.38 -12.62 -10.88
CA PRO A 92 19.44 -14.05 -11.17
C PRO A 92 20.71 -14.62 -10.52
N PRO A 93 20.70 -15.87 -10.04
CA PRO A 93 21.88 -16.47 -9.45
C PRO A 93 23.04 -16.36 -10.43
N ASN A 94 24.13 -15.73 -9.98
CA ASN A 94 25.35 -15.61 -10.77
C ASN A 94 25.78 -17.02 -11.21
N PRO A 95 25.97 -17.29 -12.51
CA PRO A 95 26.42 -18.59 -13.00
C PRO A 95 27.91 -18.88 -12.72
N SER A 96 28.52 -18.22 -11.73
CA SER A 96 29.96 -18.33 -11.44
C SER A 96 30.33 -19.27 -10.30
N ASP A 97 29.36 -19.90 -9.64
CA ASP A 97 29.63 -21.02 -8.71
C ASP A 97 29.55 -22.37 -9.45
N GLU A 98 30.42 -22.54 -10.46
CA GLU A 98 30.72 -23.87 -10.99
C GLU A 98 31.77 -24.52 -10.05
N PRO A 99 31.52 -25.72 -9.49
CA PRO A 99 32.49 -26.38 -8.63
C PRO A 99 33.71 -26.79 -9.46
N SER A 100 34.86 -26.18 -9.16
CA SER A 100 36.15 -26.53 -9.77
C SER A 100 36.43 -28.05 -9.63
N PRO A 101 36.85 -28.74 -10.71
CA PRO A 101 37.10 -30.18 -10.65
C PRO A 101 38.38 -30.48 -9.85
N SER A 102 38.23 -31.35 -8.85
CA SER A 102 39.29 -31.87 -7.99
C SER A 102 40.45 -32.45 -8.79
N LYS A 103 41.64 -31.85 -8.66
CA LYS A 103 42.89 -32.44 -9.16
C LYS A 103 43.26 -33.66 -8.31
N LYS A 104 43.19 -34.85 -8.91
CA LYS A 104 43.73 -36.10 -8.35
C LYS A 104 45.26 -35.98 -8.23
N HIS A 105 45.78 -36.11 -7.02
CA HIS A 105 47.20 -36.33 -6.78
C HIS A 105 47.54 -37.78 -7.14
N LYS A 106 48.44 -37.97 -8.11
CA LYS A 106 49.11 -39.25 -8.42
C LYS A 106 50.47 -39.22 -7.72
N THR A 107 50.65 -40.05 -6.70
CA THR A 107 51.93 -40.31 -6.05
C THR A 107 52.68 -41.37 -6.86
N ALA A 108 53.96 -41.09 -7.15
CA ALA A 108 54.93 -42.06 -7.63
C ALA A 108 55.58 -42.76 -6.43
#